data_AF-A0A2L0F1E6-F1
#
_entry.id   AF-A0A2L0F1E6-F1
#
_cell.length_a   1.000
_cell.length_b   1.000
_cell.length_c   1.000
_cell.angle_alpha   90.00
_cell.angle_beta   90.00
_cell.angle_gamma   90.00
#
_symmetry.space_group_name_H-M   'P 1'
#
loop_
_entity.id
_entity.type
_entity.pdbx_description
1 polymer ?
#
loop_
_entity_poly.entity_id
_entity_poly.type
_entity_poly.pdbx_seq_one_letter_code
_entity_poly.pdbx_strand_id
1 'polypeptide(L)'
;MAKRKRAAWIGAAWALAAGGCTTLAGLDDGYHLKEGEGGAAGSTGTLSSTSATGSMTGGGGAPPTIADMIDDMEDGDNAIHEAGGRKGYWYSFNDGTEGATQTPPAGAGADPFAMTELAPARGQSTIGACTKGSGFAEWGAAIAIDLLYVEATRMSYDGSAYRGITFWARNAAGTQDSVKVLISDKSTTAEGGHCDPEATEMGCNDNWADPISLSEQWEQHVIAFEDMKVGGWGLAPLTSTIDTTAIYSIRFQVAKDVDFDFCVDDIGFYE
;
A
#
# COMPACT_ATOMS: atom_id res chain seq x y z
N MET A 1 -29.30 15.52 41.76
CA MET A 1 -30.14 15.13 40.61
C MET A 1 -29.77 16.01 39.42
N ALA A 2 -29.03 15.43 38.48
CA ALA A 2 -28.44 16.13 37.34
C ALA A 2 -29.47 16.36 36.23
N LYS A 3 -29.58 17.61 35.73
CA LYS A 3 -30.31 17.94 34.50
C LYS A 3 -29.30 18.12 33.37
N ARG A 4 -29.33 17.17 32.43
CA ARG A 4 -28.63 17.18 31.15
C ARG A 4 -29.10 18.37 30.30
N LYS A 5 -28.16 19.14 29.74
CA LYS A 5 -28.38 19.92 28.51
C LYS A 5 -27.27 19.54 27.52
N ARG A 6 -27.71 19.04 26.36
CA ARG A 6 -26.89 18.57 25.25
C ARG A 6 -26.28 19.78 24.55
N ALA A 7 -24.97 19.74 24.33
CA ALA A 7 -24.28 20.62 23.40
C ALA A 7 -24.57 20.14 21.96
N ALA A 8 -24.95 21.07 21.10
CA ALA A 8 -25.00 20.88 19.67
C ALA A 8 -23.57 20.92 19.12
N TRP A 9 -23.21 19.93 18.30
CA TRP A 9 -22.02 19.99 17.46
C TRP A 9 -22.47 19.88 16.00
N ILE A 10 -22.04 20.87 15.23
CA ILE A 10 -22.25 21.02 13.80
C ILE A 10 -21.40 19.95 13.11
N GLY A 11 -22.06 18.97 12.50
CA GLY A 11 -21.41 18.03 11.58
C GLY A 11 -21.40 18.63 10.18
N ALA A 12 -20.21 18.84 9.63
CA ALA A 12 -20.04 19.09 8.19
C ALA A 12 -19.98 17.73 7.49
N ALA A 13 -21.15 17.26 7.05
CA ALA A 13 -21.27 16.15 6.10
C ALA A 13 -21.25 16.74 4.69
N TRP A 14 -20.26 16.37 3.88
CA TRP A 14 -20.32 16.60 2.44
C TRP A 14 -21.15 15.48 1.82
N ALA A 15 -22.41 15.80 1.54
CA ALA A 15 -23.28 15.05 0.64
C ALA A 15 -23.48 15.92 -0.60
N LEU A 16 -22.89 15.53 -1.73
CA LEU A 16 -23.21 16.13 -3.03
C LEU A 16 -24.45 15.42 -3.59
N ALA A 17 -25.60 16.04 -3.34
CA ALA A 17 -26.84 15.72 -4.03
C ALA A 17 -26.83 16.32 -5.44
N ALA A 18 -26.98 15.45 -6.44
CA ALA A 18 -27.32 15.84 -7.80
C ALA A 18 -28.77 16.37 -7.85
N GLY A 19 -28.97 17.46 -8.58
CA GLY A 19 -30.29 17.93 -8.99
C GLY A 19 -30.40 19.45 -8.99
N GLY A 20 -30.42 20.09 -10.16
CA GLY A 20 -30.73 21.51 -10.23
C GLY A 20 -30.34 22.21 -11.52
N CYS A 21 -31.10 21.93 -12.57
CA CYS A 21 -31.19 22.66 -13.84
C CYS A 21 -30.91 24.18 -13.72
N THR A 22 -29.89 24.66 -14.43
CA THR A 22 -29.86 26.04 -14.93
C THR A 22 -29.54 26.02 -16.41
N THR A 23 -30.45 26.60 -17.17
CA THR A 23 -30.44 26.74 -18.62
C THR A 23 -29.30 27.66 -19.07
N LEU A 24 -28.29 27.12 -19.75
CA LEU A 24 -27.44 27.89 -20.65
C LEU A 24 -28.08 27.87 -22.04
N ALA A 25 -28.58 29.04 -22.44
CA ALA A 25 -29.07 29.29 -23.78
C ALA A 25 -27.88 29.48 -24.73
N GLY A 26 -27.96 28.83 -25.90
CA GLY A 26 -27.22 29.21 -27.09
C GLY A 26 -25.86 28.55 -27.27
N LEU A 27 -25.86 27.30 -27.73
CA LEU A 27 -24.88 26.86 -28.72
C LEU A 27 -25.59 26.09 -29.82
N ASP A 28 -25.15 26.42 -31.03
CA ASP A 28 -25.81 26.30 -32.31
C ASP A 28 -25.80 24.87 -32.87
N ASP A 29 -26.68 24.67 -33.83
CA ASP A 29 -26.91 23.47 -34.61
C ASP A 29 -25.61 22.87 -35.19
N GLY A 30 -25.48 21.55 -35.01
CA GLY A 30 -24.65 20.74 -35.88
C GLY A 30 -23.47 20.07 -35.20
N TYR A 31 -23.72 18.93 -34.54
CA TYR A 31 -22.82 17.79 -34.69
C TYR A 31 -23.62 16.49 -34.59
N HIS A 32 -23.51 15.69 -35.64
CA HIS A 32 -24.23 14.45 -35.84
C HIS A 32 -23.73 13.34 -34.89
N LEU A 33 -24.67 12.62 -34.28
CA LEU A 33 -24.42 11.30 -33.72
C LEU A 33 -24.05 10.33 -34.85
N LYS A 34 -22.91 9.64 -34.70
CA LYS A 34 -22.71 8.35 -35.37
C LYS A 34 -22.94 7.24 -34.33
N GLU A 35 -24.09 6.59 -34.47
CA GLU A 35 -24.32 5.24 -33.97
C GLU A 35 -23.83 4.20 -34.99
N GLY A 36 -23.39 3.06 -34.46
CA GLY A 36 -23.09 1.82 -35.17
C GLY A 36 -21.58 1.56 -35.32
N GLU A 37 -21.05 0.38 -35.02
CA GLU A 37 -21.62 -0.91 -34.62
C GLU A 37 -20.42 -1.88 -34.43
N GLY A 38 -20.62 -2.97 -33.66
CA GLY A 38 -19.94 -4.28 -33.75
C GLY A 38 -18.40 -4.31 -33.82
N GLY A 39 -17.68 -4.86 -32.84
CA GLY A 39 -17.79 -6.25 -32.38
C GLY A 39 -16.74 -7.12 -33.08
N ALA A 40 -15.91 -7.83 -32.31
CA ALA A 40 -15.50 -9.22 -32.59
C ALA A 40 -14.47 -9.71 -31.56
N ALA A 41 -14.72 -10.95 -31.14
CA ALA A 41 -13.89 -11.77 -30.29
C ALA A 41 -12.60 -12.25 -30.96
N GLY A 42 -11.66 -12.70 -30.13
CA GLY A 42 -10.79 -13.82 -30.43
C GLY A 42 -9.33 -13.49 -30.73
N SER A 43 -8.48 -13.59 -29.72
CA SER A 43 -7.23 -14.33 -29.88
C SER A 43 -6.79 -14.88 -28.53
N THR A 44 -6.98 -16.19 -28.38
CA THR A 44 -6.23 -17.06 -27.48
C THR A 44 -4.74 -16.95 -27.80
N GLY A 45 -4.06 -16.00 -27.17
CA GLY A 45 -2.62 -15.96 -27.06
C GLY A 45 -2.20 -16.64 -25.77
N THR A 46 -1.96 -17.95 -25.83
CA THR A 46 -1.25 -18.67 -24.77
C THR A 46 0.18 -18.13 -24.71
N LEU A 47 0.38 -17.05 -23.96
CA LEU A 47 1.69 -16.70 -23.47
C LEU A 47 1.89 -17.49 -22.19
N SER A 48 2.50 -18.66 -22.34
CA SER A 48 3.34 -19.21 -21.28
C SER A 48 4.45 -18.19 -21.02
N SER A 49 4.17 -17.16 -20.23
CA SER A 49 5.19 -16.53 -19.43
C SER A 49 5.53 -17.53 -18.35
N THR A 50 6.54 -18.35 -18.62
CA THR A 50 7.39 -18.89 -17.56
C THR A 50 7.71 -17.70 -16.67
N SER A 51 7.05 -17.62 -15.52
CA SER A 51 7.45 -16.74 -14.44
C SER A 51 8.89 -17.10 -14.18
N ALA A 52 9.81 -16.30 -14.70
CA ALA A 52 11.20 -16.38 -14.33
C ALA A 52 11.16 -16.08 -12.83
N THR A 53 11.32 -17.15 -12.05
CA THR A 53 11.67 -17.09 -10.65
C THR A 53 12.78 -16.06 -10.52
N GLY A 54 12.44 -14.87 -10.02
CA GLY A 54 13.36 -13.97 -9.33
C GLY A 54 13.76 -14.55 -7.98
N SER A 55 13.90 -15.88 -7.89
CA SER A 55 14.72 -16.49 -6.87
C SER A 55 16.13 -16.32 -7.41
N MET A 56 16.88 -15.39 -6.81
CA MET A 56 18.32 -15.29 -6.96
C MET A 56 18.95 -16.66 -6.62
N THR A 57 19.01 -17.55 -7.60
CA THR A 57 19.96 -18.66 -7.63
C THR A 57 21.20 -18.13 -8.33
N GLY A 58 21.90 -17.22 -7.66
CA GLY A 58 22.97 -16.42 -8.26
C GLY A 58 23.87 -15.76 -7.24
N GLY A 59 24.53 -16.58 -6.41
CA GLY A 59 25.54 -16.14 -5.44
C GLY A 59 25.16 -16.55 -4.02
N GLY A 60 25.83 -17.57 -3.49
CA GLY A 60 25.66 -18.04 -2.11
C GLY A 60 26.20 -17.05 -1.07
N GLY A 61 25.72 -15.80 -1.11
CA GLY A 61 25.83 -14.85 -0.02
C GLY A 61 24.64 -15.02 0.91
N ALA A 62 24.87 -14.86 2.22
CA ALA A 62 23.76 -14.66 3.15
C ALA A 62 22.95 -13.43 2.69
N PRO A 63 21.63 -13.40 2.92
CA PRO A 63 20.85 -12.18 2.69
C PRO A 63 21.51 -10.98 3.39
N PRO A 64 21.38 -9.76 2.84
CA PRO A 64 21.89 -8.57 3.49
C PRO A 64 21.30 -8.42 4.89
N THR A 65 22.13 -7.93 5.81
CA THR A 65 21.69 -7.57 7.16
C THR A 65 21.06 -6.19 7.15
N ILE A 66 20.17 -5.95 8.10
CA ILE A 66 19.61 -4.61 8.34
C ILE A 66 20.74 -3.66 8.75
N ALA A 67 20.94 -2.61 7.95
CA ALA A 67 21.86 -1.52 8.25
C ALA A 67 21.19 -0.46 9.15
N ASP A 68 19.90 -0.21 8.92
CA ASP A 68 19.10 0.72 9.73
C ASP A 68 17.68 0.17 9.93
N MET A 69 17.36 -0.21 11.17
CA MET A 69 16.07 -0.80 11.53
C MET A 69 14.96 0.24 11.35
N ILE A 70 13.93 -0.11 10.58
CA ILE A 70 12.69 0.69 10.49
C ILE A 70 11.79 0.30 11.65
N ASP A 71 11.57 -0.98 11.88
CA ASP A 71 10.75 -1.47 13.00
C ASP A 71 11.00 -2.96 13.24
N ASP A 72 11.13 -3.34 14.51
CA ASP A 72 11.20 -4.74 14.98
C ASP A 72 9.89 -5.21 15.64
N MET A 73 8.91 -4.32 15.81
CA MET A 73 7.58 -4.54 16.41
C MET A 73 7.56 -4.97 17.88
N GLU A 74 8.71 -5.06 18.55
CA GLU A 74 8.80 -5.65 19.89
C GLU A 74 8.45 -4.69 21.04
N ASP A 75 8.26 -3.39 20.76
CA ASP A 75 7.92 -2.38 21.76
C ASP A 75 6.42 -2.32 22.12
N GLY A 76 5.60 -3.07 21.38
CA GLY A 76 4.19 -3.29 21.68
C GLY A 76 3.28 -2.11 21.38
N ASP A 77 3.73 -1.14 20.58
CA ASP A 77 2.87 -0.11 20.02
C ASP A 77 2.82 -0.17 18.49
N ASN A 78 2.25 0.83 17.84
CA ASN A 78 2.11 0.87 16.38
C ASN A 78 3.05 1.88 15.72
N ALA A 79 3.95 2.50 16.47
CA ALA A 79 4.96 3.39 15.94
C ALA A 79 6.11 2.58 15.35
N ILE A 80 6.75 3.13 14.33
CA ILE A 80 8.04 2.60 13.87
C ILE A 80 9.17 3.13 14.77
N HIS A 81 10.34 2.50 14.71
CA HIS A 81 11.52 2.96 15.42
C HIS A 81 11.90 4.40 15.03
N GLU A 82 11.81 5.34 15.97
CA GLU A 82 12.15 6.75 15.75
C GLU A 82 13.67 6.96 15.65
N ALA A 83 14.23 6.71 14.47
CA ALA A 83 15.64 6.93 14.14
C ALA A 83 15.82 7.54 12.75
N GLY A 84 16.95 8.23 12.53
CA GLY A 84 17.25 8.86 11.25
C GLY A 84 16.27 9.98 10.83
N GLY A 85 15.45 10.50 11.76
CA GLY A 85 14.40 11.47 11.45
C GLY A 85 13.07 10.84 11.04
N ARG A 86 12.93 9.51 11.10
CA ARG A 86 11.65 8.81 10.93
C ARG A 86 10.75 9.01 12.14
N LYS A 87 9.45 9.09 11.87
CA LYS A 87 8.38 9.13 12.88
C LYS A 87 7.10 8.70 12.19
N GLY A 88 6.87 7.40 12.19
CA GLY A 88 5.81 6.75 11.43
C GLY A 88 4.96 5.85 12.30
N TYR A 89 3.83 5.42 11.75
CA TYR A 89 2.93 4.48 12.41
C TYR A 89 2.44 3.44 11.40
N TRP A 90 2.27 2.21 11.85
CA TRP A 90 1.54 1.17 11.14
C TRP A 90 0.06 1.49 11.09
N TYR A 91 -0.54 1.22 9.93
CA TYR A 91 -1.97 1.33 9.70
C TYR A 91 -2.46 0.30 8.68
N SER A 92 -3.74 -0.07 8.82
CA SER A 92 -4.48 -0.84 7.83
C SER A 92 -5.25 0.10 6.90
N PHE A 93 -5.32 -0.23 5.62
CA PHE A 93 -6.22 0.43 4.68
C PHE A 93 -6.68 -0.57 3.61
N ASN A 94 -7.89 -0.37 3.09
CA ASN A 94 -8.52 -1.25 2.11
C ASN A 94 -9.46 -0.47 1.20
N ASP A 95 -10.01 -1.16 0.20
CA ASP A 95 -10.88 -0.58 -0.81
C ASP A 95 -12.31 -0.25 -0.33
N GLY A 96 -12.64 -0.54 0.94
CA GLY A 96 -13.95 -0.21 1.50
C GLY A 96 -15.11 -1.08 0.99
N THR A 97 -14.83 -2.21 0.32
CA THR A 97 -15.86 -3.15 -0.13
C THR A 97 -16.84 -3.51 1.00
N GLU A 98 -18.15 -3.33 0.75
CA GLU A 98 -19.18 -3.62 1.74
C GLU A 98 -19.17 -5.11 2.12
N GLY A 99 -19.07 -5.38 3.42
CA GLY A 99 -19.04 -6.75 3.96
C GLY A 99 -17.67 -7.41 3.95
N ALA A 100 -16.64 -6.79 3.35
CA ALA A 100 -15.27 -7.24 3.49
C ALA A 100 -14.76 -7.07 4.92
N THR A 101 -13.77 -7.88 5.29
CA THR A 101 -13.18 -7.85 6.63
C THR A 101 -11.68 -7.67 6.56
N GLN A 102 -11.12 -6.90 7.48
CA GLN A 102 -9.69 -6.81 7.72
C GLN A 102 -9.44 -6.63 9.21
N THR A 103 -8.41 -7.31 9.72
CA THR A 103 -7.88 -7.13 11.07
C THR A 103 -6.37 -6.94 10.97
N PRO A 104 -5.77 -5.93 11.64
CA PRO A 104 -6.42 -4.80 12.31
C PRO A 104 -7.33 -3.98 11.37
N PRO A 105 -8.40 -3.35 11.88
CA PRO A 105 -9.39 -2.66 11.06
C PRO A 105 -8.81 -1.42 10.37
N ALA A 106 -9.28 -1.14 9.16
CA ALA A 106 -8.96 0.08 8.42
C ALA A 106 -10.01 1.19 8.65
N GLY A 107 -9.62 2.42 8.34
CA GLY A 107 -10.54 3.54 8.16
C GLY A 107 -10.51 4.58 9.29
N ALA A 108 -11.11 5.73 8.99
CA ALA A 108 -11.16 6.85 9.93
C ALA A 108 -11.97 6.47 11.19
N GLY A 109 -11.33 6.52 12.35
CA GLY A 109 -11.94 6.17 13.64
C GLY A 109 -11.84 4.68 14.01
N ALA A 110 -11.13 3.87 13.22
CA ALA A 110 -10.65 2.57 13.67
C ALA A 110 -9.67 2.74 14.84
N ASP A 111 -9.59 1.71 15.69
CA ASP A 111 -8.51 1.63 16.67
C ASP A 111 -7.15 1.62 15.95
N PRO A 112 -6.07 2.13 16.57
CA PRO A 112 -4.72 2.04 16.01
C PRO A 112 -4.36 0.61 15.62
N PHE A 113 -3.46 0.47 14.66
CA PHE A 113 -2.98 -0.84 14.22
C PHE A 113 -2.45 -1.62 15.41
N ALA A 114 -3.01 -2.80 15.66
CA ALA A 114 -2.57 -3.65 16.77
C ALA A 114 -1.52 -4.64 16.26
N MET A 115 -0.32 -4.59 16.84
CA MET A 115 0.69 -5.63 16.63
C MET A 115 0.19 -6.97 17.16
N THR A 116 0.69 -8.05 16.59
CA THR A 116 0.23 -9.42 16.86
C THR A 116 1.32 -10.24 17.53
N GLU A 117 1.02 -10.86 18.66
CA GLU A 117 1.89 -11.86 19.28
C GLU A 117 2.06 -13.07 18.35
N LEU A 118 3.31 -13.45 18.10
CA LEU A 118 3.68 -14.53 17.19
C LEU A 118 3.63 -15.89 17.90
N ALA A 119 2.86 -16.82 17.33
CA ALA A 119 2.76 -18.19 17.80
C ALA A 119 3.02 -19.19 16.66
N PRO A 120 4.17 -19.91 16.65
CA PRO A 120 5.32 -19.71 17.54
C PRO A 120 6.07 -18.40 17.21
N ALA A 121 6.85 -17.92 18.18
CA ALA A 121 7.80 -16.82 18.00
C ALA A 121 8.82 -17.14 16.89
N ARG A 122 9.29 -16.10 16.17
CA ARG A 122 10.38 -16.20 15.19
C ARG A 122 11.72 -16.00 15.92
N GLY A 123 12.22 -17.05 16.55
CA GLY A 123 13.49 -17.00 17.28
C GLY A 123 13.38 -16.14 18.54
N GLN A 124 13.84 -14.88 18.48
CA GLN A 124 13.67 -13.91 19.57
C GLN A 124 12.57 -12.86 19.29
N SER A 125 12.09 -12.73 18.04
CA SER A 125 10.90 -11.92 17.77
C SER A 125 9.65 -12.63 18.25
N THR A 126 8.90 -11.95 19.09
CA THR A 126 7.65 -12.42 19.69
C THR A 126 6.44 -11.65 19.21
N ILE A 127 6.62 -10.55 18.49
CA ILE A 127 5.56 -9.68 18.00
C ILE A 127 5.81 -9.40 16.50
N GLY A 128 4.75 -9.20 15.73
CA GLY A 128 4.86 -8.82 14.32
C GLY A 128 3.65 -8.04 13.81
N ALA A 129 3.84 -7.36 12.68
CA ALA A 129 2.78 -6.67 11.97
C ALA A 129 2.00 -7.68 11.11
N CYS A 130 0.95 -8.26 11.69
CA CYS A 130 0.10 -9.23 11.01
C CYS A 130 -1.21 -8.63 10.54
N THR A 131 -1.71 -9.08 9.39
CA THR A 131 -3.05 -8.75 8.92
C THR A 131 -3.75 -9.94 8.31
N LYS A 132 -5.06 -10.01 8.49
CA LYS A 132 -5.92 -11.01 7.86
C LYS A 132 -7.24 -10.43 7.43
N GLY A 133 -7.86 -11.02 6.43
CA GLY A 133 -9.11 -10.54 5.89
C GLY A 133 -9.57 -11.30 4.65
N SER A 134 -10.72 -10.88 4.15
CA SER A 134 -11.36 -11.46 2.97
C SER A 134 -12.48 -10.57 2.44
N GLY A 135 -12.94 -10.87 1.23
CA GLY A 135 -14.17 -10.30 0.66
C GLY A 135 -13.99 -8.97 -0.08
N PHE A 136 -12.75 -8.51 -0.30
CA PHE A 136 -12.48 -7.29 -1.07
C PHE A 136 -12.70 -7.51 -2.57
N ALA A 137 -13.29 -6.52 -3.25
CA ALA A 137 -13.79 -6.65 -4.62
C ALA A 137 -13.27 -5.60 -5.61
N GLU A 138 -12.51 -4.58 -5.17
CA GLU A 138 -11.97 -3.53 -6.06
C GLU A 138 -10.47 -3.65 -6.26
N TRP A 139 -9.65 -3.21 -5.30
CA TRP A 139 -8.19 -3.30 -5.40
C TRP A 139 -7.58 -4.16 -4.29
N GLY A 140 -8.33 -4.48 -3.24
CA GLY A 140 -7.90 -5.35 -2.14
C GLY A 140 -7.70 -4.62 -0.82
N ALA A 141 -6.72 -5.10 -0.06
CA ALA A 141 -6.39 -4.61 1.27
C ALA A 141 -4.89 -4.62 1.51
N ALA A 142 -4.47 -3.89 2.54
CA ALA A 142 -3.06 -3.73 2.83
C ALA A 142 -2.81 -3.23 4.26
N ILE A 143 -1.55 -3.40 4.67
CA ILE A 143 -0.94 -2.71 5.79
C ILE A 143 0.21 -1.85 5.27
N ALA A 144 0.47 -0.73 5.93
CA ALA A 144 1.52 0.19 5.54
C ALA A 144 2.10 0.94 6.72
N ILE A 145 3.28 1.51 6.46
CA ILE A 145 3.93 2.52 7.28
C ILE A 145 4.20 3.75 6.43
N ASP A 146 3.97 4.91 7.01
CA ASP A 146 4.54 6.16 6.51
C ASP A 146 5.86 6.40 7.24
N LEU A 147 6.94 6.67 6.51
CA LEU A 147 8.28 6.80 7.13
C LEU A 147 8.41 8.07 7.98
N LEU A 148 7.66 9.12 7.63
CA LEU A 148 7.58 10.35 8.39
C LEU A 148 6.17 10.94 8.33
N TYR A 149 5.56 11.08 9.51
CA TYR A 149 4.22 11.62 9.70
C TYR A 149 4.24 12.63 10.84
N VAL A 150 4.05 13.91 10.50
CA VAL A 150 4.17 15.04 11.43
C VAL A 150 2.93 15.92 11.30
N GLU A 151 2.31 16.28 12.43
CA GLU A 151 1.14 17.18 12.45
C GLU A 151 0.03 16.78 11.47
N ALA A 152 -0.31 15.48 11.46
CA ALA A 152 -1.30 14.89 10.56
C ALA A 152 -0.97 14.98 9.06
N THR A 153 0.30 15.17 8.72
CA THR A 153 0.80 15.27 7.35
C THR A 153 1.90 14.25 7.12
N ARG A 154 1.75 13.47 6.04
CA ARG A 154 2.80 12.59 5.55
C ARG A 154 3.87 13.41 4.86
N MET A 155 5.13 13.19 5.23
CA MET A 155 6.30 13.94 4.75
C MET A 155 7.30 12.97 4.13
N SER A 156 8.18 13.50 3.29
CA SER A 156 9.26 12.73 2.67
C SER A 156 10.36 12.39 3.68
N TYR A 157 10.88 11.17 3.58
CA TYR A 157 12.11 10.70 4.20
C TYR A 157 13.21 10.57 3.14
N ASP A 158 14.43 11.03 3.45
CA ASP A 158 15.60 10.85 2.58
C ASP A 158 16.25 9.49 2.89
N GLY A 159 15.98 8.52 2.02
CA GLY A 159 16.54 7.17 2.08
C GLY A 159 17.72 6.97 1.12
N SER A 160 18.34 8.04 0.62
CA SER A 160 19.39 7.98 -0.42
C SER A 160 20.67 7.22 0.00
N ALA A 161 20.86 6.99 1.30
CA ALA A 161 21.95 6.18 1.82
C ALA A 161 21.76 4.67 1.58
N TYR A 162 20.55 4.22 1.25
CA TYR A 162 20.18 2.80 1.22
C TYR A 162 19.89 2.31 -0.20
N ARG A 163 20.06 1.01 -0.41
CA ARG A 163 19.81 0.35 -1.71
C ARG A 163 18.46 -0.36 -1.78
N GLY A 164 17.81 -0.54 -0.64
CA GLY A 164 16.55 -1.25 -0.57
C GLY A 164 16.09 -1.50 0.85
N ILE A 165 15.08 -2.35 0.97
CA ILE A 165 14.56 -2.83 2.25
C ILE A 165 14.73 -4.34 2.36
N THR A 166 14.85 -4.81 3.59
CA THR A 166 14.74 -6.22 3.94
C THR A 166 13.79 -6.39 5.13
N PHE A 167 13.08 -7.50 5.14
CA PHE A 167 12.12 -7.84 6.18
C PHE A 167 11.89 -9.35 6.19
N TRP A 168 11.33 -9.86 7.28
CA TRP A 168 10.83 -11.22 7.36
C TRP A 168 9.33 -11.23 7.09
N ALA A 169 8.85 -12.24 6.36
CA ALA A 169 7.43 -12.44 6.16
C ALA A 169 7.06 -13.91 6.09
N ARG A 170 5.79 -14.19 6.36
CA ARG A 170 5.14 -15.49 6.14
C ARG A 170 3.64 -15.31 5.94
N ASN A 171 2.98 -16.31 5.38
CA ASN A 171 1.51 -16.40 5.37
C ASN A 171 0.99 -17.57 6.23
N ALA A 172 -0.30 -17.56 6.50
CA ALA A 172 -1.00 -18.71 7.07
C ALA A 172 -1.35 -19.73 5.98
N ALA A 173 -1.45 -21.00 6.38
CA ALA A 173 -1.83 -22.07 5.48
C ALA A 173 -3.20 -21.81 4.81
N GLY A 174 -3.25 -21.99 3.49
CA GLY A 174 -4.49 -21.88 2.72
C GLY A 174 -4.96 -20.45 2.39
N THR A 175 -4.13 -19.43 2.64
CA THR A 175 -4.41 -18.05 2.22
C THR A 175 -3.51 -17.62 1.05
N GLN A 176 -3.78 -16.45 0.45
CA GLN A 176 -2.96 -15.92 -0.63
C GLN A 176 -1.48 -15.80 -0.21
N ASP A 177 -0.60 -16.27 -1.07
CA ASP A 177 0.85 -16.19 -0.96
C ASP A 177 1.47 -14.98 -1.69
N SER A 178 0.75 -14.35 -2.60
CA SER A 178 1.23 -13.21 -3.37
C SER A 178 0.92 -11.91 -2.61
N VAL A 179 1.98 -11.23 -2.17
CA VAL A 179 1.92 -9.89 -1.61
C VAL A 179 2.69 -8.95 -2.50
N LYS A 180 2.13 -7.78 -2.82
CA LYS A 180 2.83 -6.72 -3.53
C LYS A 180 3.43 -5.76 -2.50
N VAL A 181 4.75 -5.64 -2.50
CA VAL A 181 5.45 -4.60 -1.73
C VAL A 181 5.47 -3.34 -2.58
N LEU A 182 4.94 -2.24 -2.07
CA LEU A 182 4.91 -0.96 -2.76
C LEU A 182 5.63 0.10 -1.94
N ILE A 183 6.41 0.95 -2.61
CA ILE A 183 7.08 2.09 -2.00
C ILE A 183 6.72 3.34 -2.80
N SER A 184 6.27 4.37 -2.09
CA SER A 184 5.91 5.65 -2.69
C SER A 184 7.07 6.63 -2.64
N ASP A 185 7.27 7.35 -3.74
CA ASP A 185 8.19 8.49 -3.80
C ASP A 185 7.45 9.78 -4.21
N LYS A 186 8.20 10.86 -4.36
CA LYS A 186 7.64 12.17 -4.75
C LYS A 186 6.93 12.18 -6.11
N SER A 187 7.14 11.18 -6.96
CA SER A 187 6.49 11.07 -8.26
C SER A 187 5.18 10.27 -8.20
N THR A 188 5.04 9.36 -7.25
CA THR A 188 3.87 8.46 -7.20
C THR A 188 2.86 8.84 -6.13
N THR A 189 3.17 9.82 -5.27
CA THR A 189 2.28 10.30 -4.20
C THR A 189 1.91 11.77 -4.32
N ALA A 190 0.71 12.13 -3.85
CA ALA A 190 0.17 13.49 -3.94
C ALA A 190 1.03 14.52 -3.19
N GLU A 191 1.61 14.13 -2.05
CA GLU A 191 2.48 14.96 -1.22
C GLU A 191 3.81 15.32 -1.90
N GLY A 192 4.18 14.59 -2.96
CA GLY A 192 5.30 14.94 -3.82
C GLY A 192 4.98 16.04 -4.83
N GLY A 193 3.69 16.36 -5.02
CA GLY A 193 3.22 17.43 -5.89
C GLY A 193 3.35 17.16 -7.39
N HIS A 194 3.74 15.95 -7.80
CA HIS A 194 3.88 15.56 -9.21
C HIS A 194 2.58 15.04 -9.81
N CYS A 195 1.87 14.18 -9.08
CA CYS A 195 0.58 13.60 -9.47
C CYS A 195 -0.59 14.27 -8.74
N ASP A 196 -1.80 14.08 -9.25
CA ASP A 196 -3.03 14.58 -8.65
C ASP A 196 -3.96 13.39 -8.34
N PRO A 197 -4.31 13.14 -7.06
CA PRO A 197 -5.15 12.00 -6.69
C PRO A 197 -6.59 12.10 -7.21
N GLU A 198 -7.03 13.30 -7.60
CA GLU A 198 -8.38 13.55 -8.13
C GLU A 198 -8.43 13.52 -9.67
N ALA A 199 -7.27 13.44 -10.34
CA ALA A 199 -7.18 13.51 -11.79
C ALA A 199 -7.23 12.12 -12.44
N THR A 200 -8.05 11.99 -13.48
CA THR A 200 -8.19 10.73 -14.25
C THR A 200 -6.95 10.39 -15.09
N GLU A 201 -6.21 11.38 -15.58
CA GLU A 201 -5.01 11.19 -16.42
C GLU A 201 -3.69 11.46 -15.67
N MET A 202 -3.74 12.04 -14.47
CA MET A 202 -2.55 12.32 -13.63
C MET A 202 -2.61 11.56 -12.30
N GLY A 203 -3.22 10.37 -12.32
CA GLY A 203 -3.50 9.61 -11.11
C GLY A 203 -2.26 9.33 -10.27
N CYS A 204 -2.40 9.54 -8.97
CA CYS A 204 -1.44 9.11 -7.96
C CYS A 204 -1.59 7.62 -7.61
N ASN A 205 -0.68 7.13 -6.78
CA ASN A 205 -0.65 5.80 -6.16
C ASN A 205 -0.21 4.65 -7.07
N ASP A 206 0.27 4.95 -8.28
CA ASP A 206 1.01 3.98 -9.10
C ASP A 206 2.46 3.84 -8.58
N ASN A 207 2.56 3.37 -7.34
CA ASN A 207 3.80 3.27 -6.60
C ASN A 207 4.76 2.25 -7.19
N TRP A 208 6.05 2.43 -6.91
CA TRP A 208 7.08 1.44 -7.23
C TRP A 208 6.76 0.15 -6.51
N ALA A 209 6.66 -0.96 -7.26
CA ALA A 209 6.18 -2.21 -6.73
C ALA A 209 7.12 -3.38 -7.06
N ASP A 210 7.13 -4.36 -6.15
CA ASP A 210 7.73 -5.67 -6.33
C ASP A 210 6.80 -6.76 -5.74
N PRO A 211 6.26 -7.69 -6.56
CA PRO A 211 5.48 -8.80 -6.05
C PRO A 211 6.38 -9.90 -5.45
N ILE A 212 6.09 -10.29 -4.21
CA ILE A 212 6.74 -11.41 -3.52
C ILE A 212 5.77 -12.58 -3.36
N SER A 213 6.32 -13.79 -3.33
CA SER A 213 5.61 -14.99 -2.90
C SER A 213 6.05 -15.34 -1.48
N LEU A 214 5.09 -15.44 -0.58
CA LEU A 214 5.28 -15.86 0.80
C LEU A 214 5.16 -17.37 0.93
N SER A 215 5.74 -17.92 1.98
CA SER A 215 5.52 -19.30 2.40
C SER A 215 4.96 -19.34 3.83
N GLU A 216 4.54 -20.53 4.25
CA GLU A 216 4.08 -20.76 5.62
C GLU A 216 5.23 -20.66 6.65
N GLN A 217 6.47 -20.63 6.17
CA GLN A 217 7.66 -20.43 6.99
C GLN A 217 8.09 -18.97 6.94
N TRP A 218 8.71 -18.51 8.02
CA TRP A 218 9.38 -17.21 8.01
C TRP A 218 10.54 -17.22 7.04
N GLU A 219 10.48 -16.35 6.04
CA GLU A 219 11.52 -16.15 5.05
C GLU A 219 11.91 -14.68 5.02
N GLN A 220 13.21 -14.44 4.84
CA GLN A 220 13.72 -13.09 4.67
C GLN A 220 13.56 -12.68 3.20
N HIS A 221 12.90 -11.56 2.98
CA HIS A 221 12.76 -10.92 1.68
C HIS A 221 13.67 -9.71 1.58
N VAL A 222 14.17 -9.45 0.37
CA VAL A 222 15.10 -8.37 0.06
C VAL A 222 14.59 -7.71 -1.21
N ILE A 223 14.23 -6.43 -1.11
CA ILE A 223 13.71 -5.65 -2.24
C ILE A 223 14.73 -4.56 -2.55
N ALA A 224 15.38 -4.66 -3.70
CA ALA A 224 16.26 -3.60 -4.19
C ALA A 224 15.43 -2.51 -4.85
N PHE A 225 15.74 -1.25 -4.52
CA PHE A 225 15.07 -0.08 -5.08
C PHE A 225 15.18 -0.01 -6.62
N GLU A 226 16.28 -0.50 -7.18
CA GLU A 226 16.51 -0.54 -8.63
C GLU A 226 15.63 -1.56 -9.37
N ASP A 227 15.19 -2.61 -8.68
CA ASP A 227 14.39 -3.70 -9.25
C ASP A 227 12.90 -3.35 -9.33
N MET A 228 12.44 -2.45 -8.46
CA MET A 228 11.03 -2.04 -8.41
C MET A 228 10.55 -1.37 -9.70
N LYS A 229 9.26 -1.51 -10.01
CA LYS A 229 8.63 -0.94 -11.20
C LYS A 229 7.26 -0.37 -10.88
N VAL A 230 6.88 0.73 -11.55
CA VAL A 230 5.51 1.24 -11.55
C VAL A 230 4.62 0.40 -12.48
N GLY A 231 3.30 0.41 -12.25
CA GLY A 231 2.32 -0.34 -13.05
C GLY A 231 2.00 0.28 -14.40
N GLY A 232 2.20 1.58 -14.58
CA GLY A 232 1.96 2.33 -15.82
C GLY A 232 0.52 2.81 -16.00
N TRP A 233 -0.27 2.89 -14.93
CA TRP A 233 -1.64 3.42 -14.95
C TRP A 233 -1.77 4.81 -14.33
N GLY A 234 -0.78 5.24 -13.53
CA GLY A 234 -0.69 6.59 -13.00
C GLY A 234 0.09 7.54 -13.92
N LEU A 235 0.34 8.76 -13.43
CA LEU A 235 1.24 9.69 -14.12
C LEU A 235 2.64 9.09 -14.20
N ALA A 236 3.28 9.21 -15.37
CA ALA A 236 4.64 8.69 -15.56
C ALA A 236 5.60 9.26 -14.51
N PRO A 237 6.46 8.42 -13.89
CA PRO A 237 7.37 8.87 -12.85
C PRO A 237 8.43 9.82 -13.40
N LEU A 238 8.98 10.65 -12.51
CA LEU A 238 10.03 11.64 -12.84
C LEU A 238 11.36 10.97 -13.21
N THR A 239 11.56 9.74 -12.75
CA THR A 239 12.79 8.95 -12.86
C THR A 239 12.44 7.53 -13.33
N SER A 240 13.42 6.82 -13.88
CA SER A 240 13.26 5.43 -14.33
C SER A 240 13.38 4.38 -13.23
N THR A 241 13.79 4.80 -12.03
CA THR A 241 13.86 4.03 -10.78
C THR A 241 13.26 4.90 -9.67
N ILE A 242 12.92 4.30 -8.53
CA ILE A 242 12.45 5.06 -7.37
C ILE A 242 13.43 6.18 -6.99
N ASP A 243 12.89 7.36 -6.69
CA ASP A 243 13.66 8.49 -6.17
C ASP A 243 13.79 8.39 -4.64
N THR A 244 14.93 7.87 -4.21
CA THR A 244 15.21 7.63 -2.79
C THR A 244 15.47 8.90 -1.98
N THR A 245 15.58 10.06 -2.62
CA THR A 245 15.73 11.35 -1.90
C THR A 245 14.43 11.80 -1.23
N ALA A 246 13.30 11.20 -1.60
CA ALA A 246 11.99 11.52 -1.04
C ALA A 246 11.04 10.31 -1.10
N ILE A 247 11.20 9.41 -0.13
CA ILE A 247 10.33 8.23 0.09
C ILE A 247 9.27 8.57 1.13
N TYR A 248 8.03 8.13 0.93
CA TYR A 248 6.92 8.50 1.83
C TYR A 248 6.39 7.29 2.61
N SER A 249 6.13 6.17 1.95
CA SER A 249 5.54 5.00 2.59
C SER A 249 6.04 3.68 2.03
N ILE A 250 5.94 2.63 2.86
CA ILE A 250 6.12 1.23 2.49
C ILE A 250 4.81 0.50 2.77
N ARG A 251 4.35 -0.28 1.79
CA ARG A 251 3.03 -0.93 1.79
C ARG A 251 3.15 -2.40 1.43
N PHE A 252 2.39 -3.24 2.12
CA PHE A 252 2.20 -4.66 1.82
C PHE A 252 0.75 -4.87 1.41
N GLN A 253 0.51 -5.11 0.12
CA GLN A 253 -0.83 -5.15 -0.46
C GLN A 253 -1.16 -6.52 -1.04
N VAL A 254 -2.36 -7.00 -0.74
CA VAL A 254 -2.98 -8.16 -1.38
C VAL A 254 -4.04 -7.70 -2.39
N ALA A 255 -4.30 -8.55 -3.39
CA ALA A 255 -5.31 -8.27 -4.39
C ALA A 255 -6.74 -8.42 -3.83
N LYS A 256 -7.74 -8.06 -4.64
CA LYS A 256 -9.14 -8.45 -4.41
C LYS A 256 -9.38 -9.94 -4.67
N ASP A 257 -10.55 -10.44 -4.30
CA ASP A 257 -11.01 -11.82 -4.52
C ASP A 257 -10.13 -12.90 -3.87
N VAL A 258 -9.43 -12.55 -2.79
CA VAL A 258 -8.56 -13.48 -2.06
C VAL A 258 -8.81 -13.40 -0.56
N ASP A 259 -8.62 -14.53 0.10
CA ASP A 259 -8.45 -14.58 1.55
C ASP A 259 -6.96 -14.40 1.85
N PHE A 260 -6.64 -13.59 2.85
CA PHE A 260 -5.26 -13.32 3.25
C PHE A 260 -5.11 -13.42 4.76
N ASP A 261 -3.94 -13.90 5.17
CA ASP A 261 -3.47 -13.88 6.55
C ASP A 261 -1.94 -13.96 6.45
N PHE A 262 -1.26 -12.84 6.70
CA PHE A 262 0.19 -12.74 6.60
C PHE A 262 0.76 -11.85 7.70
N CYS A 263 2.04 -12.04 7.98
CA CYS A 263 2.79 -11.25 8.93
C CYS A 263 4.07 -10.70 8.29
N VAL A 264 4.45 -9.50 8.70
CA VAL A 264 5.74 -8.86 8.43
C VAL A 264 6.42 -8.59 9.77
N ASP A 265 7.75 -8.73 9.80
CA ASP A 265 8.58 -8.63 11.00
C ASP A 265 9.99 -8.16 10.62
N ASP A 266 10.75 -7.56 11.55
CA ASP A 266 12.13 -7.08 11.36
C ASP A 266 12.33 -6.28 10.04
N ILE A 267 11.58 -5.19 9.82
CA ILE A 267 11.75 -4.39 8.61
C ILE A 267 12.86 -3.37 8.79
N GLY A 268 13.77 -3.29 7.82
CA GLY A 268 14.85 -2.30 7.83
C GLY A 268 15.45 -2.02 6.46
N PHE A 269 16.27 -0.98 6.39
CA PHE A 269 17.05 -0.66 5.21
C PHE A 269 18.33 -1.49 5.15
N TYR A 270 18.85 -1.73 3.94
CA TYR A 270 20.18 -2.32 3.73
C TYR A 270 21.02 -1.50 2.73
N GLU A 271 22.34 -1.72 2.78
CA GLU A 271 23.39 -1.07 1.98
C GLU A 271 24.07 -2.00 0.96
#